data_AF-A0A1E7EWL0-F1
#
_entry.id   AF-A0A1E7EWL0-F1
#
_cell.length_a   1.000
_cell.length_b   1.000
_cell.length_c   1.000
_cell.angle_alpha   90.00
_cell.angle_beta   90.00
_cell.angle_gamma   90.00
#
_symmetry.space_group_name_H-M   'P 1'
#
loop_
_entity.id
_entity.type
_entity.pdbx_description
1 polymer ?
#
loop_
_entity_poly.entity_id
_entity_poly.type
_entity_poly.pdbx_seq_one_letter_code
_entity_poly.pdbx_strand_id
1 'polypeptide(L)'
;MVPKGILFSSYLPVQNVPSLSNNSKEAAVPETSNSVSTSTSISTPSTTSAAIAVQSDFAPFVGGVLTDRLIDEIGVLQSRLTESRLESEHKRLRVQITGVDGTPIYCDGSLKNAGRNRDDQILLDFDYGSSDGFPLSSLNIEIRLGGVKVQQFNIDDLYISFAGLYDEENRMEYIHFNHDITPPPNGSGPVAQVHGRIGPLPLGWGLRNTGDEDGMVLTDFLELVSDENNDLTPQTLVIIGLVFDEKAISGIMSLVNIRDMT
;
A
#
# COMPACT_ATOMS: atom_id res chain seq x y z
N MET A 1 -29.09 -3.35 49.89
CA MET A 1 -27.67 -3.19 50.27
C MET A 1 -26.93 -2.75 49.02
N VAL A 2 -26.32 -1.56 49.08
CA VAL A 2 -25.66 -0.88 47.97
C VAL A 2 -24.15 -0.84 48.25
N PRO A 3 -23.27 -1.19 47.29
CA PRO A 3 -21.89 -0.72 47.28
C PRO A 3 -21.76 0.41 46.25
N LYS A 4 -21.72 1.68 46.70
CA LYS A 4 -20.50 2.49 46.87
C LYS A 4 -19.61 2.52 45.63
N GLY A 5 -19.84 3.56 44.81
CA GLY A 5 -19.00 3.95 43.69
C GLY A 5 -17.65 4.51 44.14
N ILE A 6 -16.71 4.44 43.19
CA ILE A 6 -15.40 5.05 43.27
C ILE A 6 -15.28 5.99 42.06
N LEU A 7 -15.23 7.28 42.37
CA LEU A 7 -14.91 8.37 41.44
C LEU A 7 -13.39 8.39 41.25
N PHE A 8 -12.91 8.31 40.00
CA PHE A 8 -11.54 8.68 39.67
C PHE A 8 -11.51 10.00 38.91
N SER A 9 -10.69 10.88 39.48
CA SER A 9 -10.48 12.28 39.16
C SER A 9 -9.64 12.45 37.91
N SER A 10 -10.10 13.31 37.01
CA SER A 10 -9.34 13.84 35.88
C SER A 10 -8.28 14.83 36.35
N TYR A 11 -7.02 14.64 35.92
CA TYR A 11 -5.99 15.66 35.96
C TYR A 11 -5.18 15.64 34.66
N LEU A 12 -5.40 16.67 33.85
CA LEU A 12 -4.50 17.10 32.78
C LEU A 12 -3.47 18.06 33.38
N PRO A 13 -2.23 18.05 32.89
CA PRO A 13 -1.47 19.28 32.75
C PRO A 13 -1.21 19.60 31.28
N VAL A 14 -1.77 20.73 30.87
CA VAL A 14 -1.36 21.53 29.72
C VAL A 14 0.07 22.03 29.97
N GLN A 15 1.00 21.73 29.08
CA GLN A 15 2.21 22.54 28.94
C GLN A 15 2.32 23.05 27.50
N ASN A 16 2.40 24.37 27.44
CA ASN A 16 2.34 25.21 26.27
C ASN A 16 3.59 26.11 26.35
N VAL A 17 4.60 25.89 25.51
CA VAL A 17 5.74 26.83 25.32
C VAL A 17 6.47 26.53 23.99
N PRO A 18 7.28 27.43 23.42
CA PRO A 18 6.91 28.17 22.22
C PRO A 18 7.85 27.92 21.02
N SER A 19 7.48 28.56 19.91
CA SER A 19 8.17 28.68 18.63
C SER A 19 9.60 29.24 18.70
N LEU A 20 10.48 28.68 17.86
CA LEU A 20 11.69 29.31 17.30
C LEU A 20 11.72 28.94 15.80
N SER A 21 11.42 29.86 14.87
CA SER A 21 12.24 30.98 14.38
C SER A 21 13.47 30.54 13.56
N ASN A 22 13.32 30.70 12.24
CA ASN A 22 14.30 31.18 11.25
C ASN A 22 15.59 30.37 11.03
N ASN A 23 15.81 29.92 9.79
CA ASN A 23 16.67 30.70 8.90
C ASN A 23 16.67 30.17 7.46
N SER A 24 16.56 31.15 6.58
CA SER A 24 16.83 31.16 5.16
C SER A 24 18.22 30.62 4.80
N LYS A 25 18.30 29.87 3.70
CA LYS A 25 19.49 29.91 2.86
C LYS A 25 19.13 29.78 1.39
N GLU A 26 18.99 30.96 0.82
CA GLU A 26 19.16 31.32 -0.57
C GLU A 26 20.52 30.82 -1.10
N ALA A 27 20.50 30.10 -2.22
CA ALA A 27 21.62 29.89 -3.13
C ALA A 27 21.02 29.43 -4.48
N ALA A 28 20.91 30.33 -5.44
CA ALA A 28 21.89 30.58 -6.50
C ALA A 28 21.64 29.70 -7.75
N VAL A 29 20.93 30.32 -8.70
CA VAL A 29 20.97 30.09 -10.16
C VAL A 29 22.43 30.28 -10.62
N PRO A 30 23.00 29.43 -11.51
CA PRO A 30 22.79 29.53 -12.97
C PRO A 30 22.75 28.13 -13.65
N GLU A 31 22.34 27.92 -14.88
CA GLU A 31 22.89 28.47 -16.12
C GLU A 31 21.93 28.28 -17.30
N THR A 32 22.03 29.25 -18.20
CA THR A 32 21.44 29.37 -19.52
C THR A 32 21.84 28.24 -20.49
N SER A 33 20.86 27.49 -20.98
CA SER A 33 21.01 26.63 -22.15
C SER A 33 20.70 27.44 -23.42
N ASN A 34 21.74 27.93 -24.08
CA ASN A 34 21.65 28.51 -25.41
C ASN A 34 21.37 27.40 -26.44
N SER A 35 20.14 27.32 -26.96
CA SER A 35 19.87 26.55 -28.17
C SER A 35 20.30 27.38 -29.39
N VAL A 36 21.43 26.99 -29.98
CA VAL A 36 21.91 27.49 -31.26
C VAL A 36 20.97 26.98 -32.35
N SER A 37 20.13 27.85 -32.89
CA SER A 37 19.38 27.61 -34.11
C SER A 37 20.31 27.76 -35.31
N THR A 38 20.80 26.64 -35.83
CA THR A 38 21.52 26.60 -37.12
C THR A 38 20.51 26.77 -38.25
N SER A 39 20.18 28.01 -38.60
CA SER A 39 19.43 28.31 -39.82
C SER A 39 20.37 28.21 -41.02
N THR A 40 20.35 27.06 -41.69
CA THR A 40 20.98 26.89 -43.01
C THR A 40 20.19 27.71 -44.03
N SER A 41 20.73 28.87 -44.40
CA SER A 41 20.22 29.69 -45.49
C SER A 41 20.51 28.99 -46.83
N ILE A 42 19.51 28.30 -47.37
CA ILE A 42 19.53 27.79 -48.74
C ILE A 42 19.13 28.95 -49.65
N SER A 43 20.10 29.47 -50.38
CA SER A 43 19.93 30.45 -51.45
C SER A 43 19.12 29.84 -52.59
N THR A 44 17.97 30.43 -52.88
CA THR A 44 17.11 30.13 -54.03
C THR A 44 17.74 30.62 -55.34
N PRO A 45 17.81 29.80 -56.41
CA PRO A 45 18.05 30.31 -57.74
C PRO A 45 16.76 30.94 -58.28
N SER A 46 16.85 32.23 -58.61
CA SER A 46 15.81 32.96 -59.31
C SER A 46 15.78 32.55 -60.78
N THR A 47 14.89 31.62 -61.13
CA THR A 47 14.48 31.40 -62.52
C THR A 47 13.08 31.94 -62.70
N THR A 48 13.00 33.06 -63.42
CA THR A 48 11.76 33.63 -63.97
C THR A 48 11.21 32.65 -65.01
N SER A 49 10.35 31.74 -64.57
CA SER A 49 9.44 31.02 -65.45
C SER A 49 8.03 31.45 -65.10
N ALA A 50 7.31 31.95 -66.10
CA ALA A 50 5.89 32.24 -66.02
C ALA A 50 5.14 30.94 -65.69
N ALA A 51 4.95 30.67 -64.40
CA ALA A 51 4.10 29.60 -63.93
C ALA A 51 2.66 30.04 -64.13
N ILE A 52 1.98 29.40 -65.07
CA ILE A 52 0.53 29.34 -65.09
C ILE A 52 0.14 28.79 -63.72
N ALA A 53 -0.48 29.63 -62.89
CA ALA A 53 -1.09 29.20 -61.64
C ALA A 53 -2.27 28.28 -62.00
N VAL A 54 -1.96 27.00 -62.25
CA VAL A 54 -2.95 25.94 -62.15
C VAL A 54 -3.23 25.85 -60.66
N GLN A 55 -4.24 26.62 -60.24
CA GLN A 55 -4.83 26.53 -58.92
C GLN A 55 -5.23 25.07 -58.73
N SER A 56 -4.41 24.34 -57.97
CA SER A 56 -4.65 22.93 -57.69
C SER A 56 -5.82 22.85 -56.74
N ASP A 57 -7.02 22.67 -57.31
CA ASP A 57 -8.28 22.43 -56.58
C ASP A 57 -8.26 21.15 -55.72
N PHE A 58 -7.15 20.40 -55.71
CA PHE A 58 -6.94 19.23 -54.85
C PHE A 58 -6.36 19.57 -53.46
N ALA A 59 -5.83 20.78 -53.25
CA ALA A 59 -5.23 21.17 -51.97
C ALA A 59 -6.18 21.07 -50.74
N PRO A 60 -7.48 21.41 -50.83
CA PRO A 60 -8.40 21.28 -49.70
C PRO A 60 -8.67 19.81 -49.33
N PHE A 61 -8.75 18.93 -50.32
CA PHE A 61 -9.01 17.50 -50.12
C PHE A 61 -7.82 16.80 -49.47
N VAL A 62 -6.61 17.10 -49.91
CA VAL A 62 -5.38 16.56 -49.29
C VAL A 62 -5.21 17.06 -47.86
N GLY A 63 -5.55 18.33 -47.59
CA GLY A 63 -5.54 18.90 -46.24
C GLY A 63 -6.55 18.23 -45.29
N GLY A 64 -7.78 18.00 -45.75
CA GLY A 64 -8.82 17.32 -44.97
C GLY A 64 -8.43 15.89 -44.58
N VAL A 65 -7.99 15.08 -45.55
CA VAL A 65 -7.62 13.67 -45.32
C VAL A 65 -6.42 13.53 -44.36
N LEU A 66 -5.43 14.42 -44.45
CA LEU A 66 -4.29 14.42 -43.51
C LEU A 66 -4.72 14.86 -42.10
N THR A 67 -5.67 15.79 -41.99
CA THR A 67 -6.17 16.27 -40.71
C THR A 67 -6.97 15.16 -40.00
N ASP A 68 -7.87 14.48 -40.71
CA ASP A 68 -8.66 13.38 -40.15
C ASP A 68 -7.77 12.25 -39.64
N ARG A 69 -6.76 11.86 -40.43
CA ARG A 69 -5.79 10.83 -40.03
C ARG A 69 -4.98 11.22 -38.79
N LEU A 70 -4.55 12.48 -38.69
CA LEU A 70 -3.81 12.96 -37.51
C LEU A 70 -4.71 12.99 -36.27
N ILE A 71 -5.99 13.34 -36.41
CA ILE A 71 -6.96 13.32 -35.32
C ILE A 71 -7.14 11.87 -34.82
N ASP A 72 -7.29 10.90 -35.73
CA ASP A 72 -7.41 9.49 -35.38
C ASP A 72 -6.14 8.97 -34.66
N GLU A 73 -4.95 9.28 -35.17
CA GLU A 73 -3.68 8.87 -34.57
C GLU A 73 -3.47 9.50 -33.18
N ILE A 74 -3.82 10.78 -33.01
CA ILE A 74 -3.80 11.46 -31.70
C ILE A 74 -4.78 10.79 -30.74
N GLY A 75 -5.98 10.45 -31.20
CA GLY A 75 -6.99 9.75 -30.39
C GLY A 75 -6.49 8.40 -29.89
N VAL A 76 -5.87 7.60 -30.76
CA VAL A 76 -5.28 6.30 -30.40
C VAL A 76 -4.15 6.47 -29.38
N LEU A 77 -3.27 7.46 -29.57
CA LEU A 77 -2.16 7.70 -28.65
C LEU A 77 -2.63 8.16 -27.27
N GLN A 78 -3.65 9.02 -27.20
CA GLN A 78 -4.24 9.46 -25.93
C GLN A 78 -4.87 8.30 -25.17
N SER A 79 -5.59 7.41 -25.85
CA SER A 79 -6.15 6.19 -25.25
C SER A 79 -5.05 5.29 -24.66
N ARG A 80 -4.00 5.02 -25.44
CA ARG A 80 -2.86 4.20 -24.98
C ARG A 80 -2.13 4.81 -23.79
N LEU A 81 -1.95 6.12 -23.78
CA LEU A 81 -1.33 6.83 -22.67
C LEU A 81 -2.19 6.75 -21.39
N THR A 82 -3.51 6.89 -21.54
CA THR A 82 -4.47 6.81 -20.43
C THR A 82 -4.52 5.41 -19.84
N GLU A 83 -4.57 4.38 -20.69
CA GLU A 83 -4.51 2.97 -20.27
C GLU A 83 -3.21 2.64 -19.55
N SER A 84 -2.07 3.04 -20.13
CA SER A 84 -0.75 2.82 -19.53
C SER A 84 -0.62 3.50 -18.15
N ARG A 85 -1.15 4.72 -18.02
CA ARG A 85 -1.18 5.42 -16.74
C ARG A 85 -2.06 4.71 -15.72
N LEU A 86 -3.25 4.27 -16.12
CA LEU A 86 -4.16 3.54 -15.24
C LEU A 86 -3.56 2.22 -14.76
N GLU A 87 -2.88 1.50 -15.66
CA GLU A 87 -2.18 0.26 -15.31
C GLU A 87 -1.03 0.50 -14.32
N SER A 88 -0.24 1.57 -14.51
CA SER A 88 0.80 1.92 -13.55
C SER A 88 0.23 2.28 -12.18
N GLU A 89 -0.84 3.07 -12.12
CA GLU A 89 -1.50 3.42 -10.87
C GLU A 89 -2.01 2.17 -10.13
N HIS A 90 -2.64 1.23 -10.84
CA HIS A 90 -3.06 -0.05 -10.25
C HIS A 90 -1.86 -0.85 -9.73
N LYS A 91 -0.78 -0.95 -10.52
CA LYS A 91 0.43 -1.68 -10.12
C LYS A 91 1.04 -1.07 -8.86
N ARG A 92 1.15 0.25 -8.78
CA ARG A 92 1.74 0.97 -7.66
C ARG A 92 0.93 0.87 -6.37
N LEU A 93 -0.40 0.86 -6.48
CA LEU A 93 -1.31 0.74 -5.34
C LEU A 93 -1.55 -0.71 -4.90
N ARG A 94 -0.99 -1.68 -5.63
CA ARG A 94 -1.12 -3.10 -5.32
C ARG A 94 -0.39 -3.42 -4.03
N VAL A 95 -1.10 -4.07 -3.11
CA VAL A 95 -0.59 -4.56 -1.84
C VAL A 95 -0.58 -6.08 -1.91
N GLN A 96 0.54 -6.68 -1.57
CA GLN A 96 0.69 -8.12 -1.54
C GLN A 96 1.22 -8.58 -0.19
N ILE A 97 0.67 -9.66 0.31
CA ILE A 97 1.26 -10.43 1.41
C ILE A 97 1.92 -11.63 0.81
N THR A 98 3.23 -11.76 1.00
CA THR A 98 4.03 -12.79 0.35
C THR A 98 4.89 -13.54 1.34
N GLY A 99 5.43 -14.67 0.92
CA GLY A 99 6.54 -15.32 1.60
C GLY A 99 7.85 -14.56 1.42
N VAL A 100 8.94 -15.17 1.87
CA VAL A 100 10.30 -14.67 1.69
C VAL A 100 10.58 -14.43 0.21
N ASP A 101 11.23 -13.30 -0.11
CA ASP A 101 11.59 -12.88 -1.47
C ASP A 101 10.40 -12.67 -2.42
N GLY A 102 9.18 -12.52 -1.89
CA GLY A 102 8.00 -12.21 -2.70
C GLY A 102 7.20 -13.41 -3.18
N THR A 103 7.58 -14.64 -2.81
CA THR A 103 6.90 -15.87 -3.23
C THR A 103 6.74 -16.84 -2.06
N PRO A 104 5.59 -17.55 -1.94
CA PRO A 104 4.37 -17.37 -2.74
C PRO A 104 3.65 -16.06 -2.39
N ILE A 105 2.70 -15.64 -3.24
CA ILE A 105 1.76 -14.55 -2.95
C ILE A 105 0.54 -15.18 -2.28
N TYR A 106 0.27 -14.78 -1.04
CA TYR A 106 -0.82 -15.32 -0.24
C TYR A 106 -2.07 -14.45 -0.30
N CYS A 107 -1.89 -13.12 -0.24
CA CYS A 107 -2.97 -12.16 -0.40
C CYS A 107 -2.57 -11.10 -1.42
N ASP A 108 -3.55 -10.65 -2.19
CA ASP A 108 -3.39 -9.59 -3.19
C ASP A 108 -4.56 -8.62 -3.05
N GLY A 109 -4.27 -7.35 -2.90
CA GLY A 109 -5.25 -6.29 -2.69
C GLY A 109 -4.77 -4.96 -3.26
N SER A 110 -5.56 -3.91 -3.09
CA SER A 110 -5.20 -2.59 -3.58
C SER A 110 -5.60 -1.50 -2.59
N LEU A 111 -4.69 -0.58 -2.30
CA LEU A 111 -4.98 0.61 -1.50
C LEU A 111 -6.08 1.49 -2.13
N LYS A 112 -6.36 1.33 -3.43
CA LYS A 112 -7.49 2.00 -4.08
C LYS A 112 -8.84 1.62 -3.46
N ASN A 113 -8.93 0.40 -2.93
CA ASN A 113 -10.14 -0.14 -2.31
C ASN A 113 -10.12 -0.01 -0.79
N ALA A 114 -9.05 0.58 -0.22
CA ALA A 114 -8.92 0.69 1.22
C ALA A 114 -9.86 1.77 1.79
N GLY A 115 -10.42 1.49 2.95
CA GLY A 115 -11.24 2.41 3.73
C GLY A 115 -10.41 3.23 4.70
N ARG A 116 -10.94 4.37 5.14
CA ARG A 116 -10.36 5.12 6.26
C ARG A 116 -10.75 4.45 7.57
N ASN A 117 -9.78 4.18 8.43
CA ASN A 117 -9.96 3.55 9.73
C ASN A 117 -9.38 4.48 10.81
N ARG A 118 -10.23 5.23 11.52
CA ARG A 118 -9.82 6.34 12.41
C ARG A 118 -9.14 7.49 11.66
N ASP A 119 -8.65 8.49 12.40
CA ASP A 119 -8.20 9.76 11.82
C ASP A 119 -6.91 9.65 11.01
N ASP A 120 -6.03 8.70 11.33
CA ASP A 120 -4.68 8.57 10.76
C ASP A 120 -4.34 7.15 10.28
N GLN A 121 -5.34 6.29 10.06
CA GLN A 121 -5.13 4.93 9.58
C GLN A 121 -5.98 4.58 8.36
N ILE A 122 -5.45 3.67 7.56
CA ILE A 122 -6.07 3.14 6.35
C ILE A 122 -6.25 1.64 6.55
N LEU A 123 -7.48 1.14 6.41
CA LEU A 123 -7.79 -0.29 6.47
C LEU A 123 -7.93 -0.83 5.06
N LEU A 124 -7.07 -1.78 4.71
CA LEU A 124 -7.22 -2.62 3.54
C LEU A 124 -7.80 -3.96 3.98
N ASP A 125 -9.03 -4.24 3.54
CA ASP A 125 -9.67 -5.54 3.70
C ASP A 125 -9.34 -6.43 2.50
N PHE A 126 -9.09 -7.70 2.74
CA PHE A 126 -8.98 -8.72 1.70
C PHE A 126 -10.30 -9.49 1.70
N ASP A 127 -11.15 -9.20 0.71
CA ASP A 127 -12.56 -9.63 0.61
C ASP A 127 -12.84 -11.10 0.95
N TYR A 128 -11.84 -12.00 0.91
CA TYR A 128 -11.98 -13.40 1.31
C TYR A 128 -10.79 -14.00 2.08
N GLY A 129 -9.79 -13.21 2.48
CA GLY A 129 -8.52 -13.73 2.99
C GLY A 129 -7.87 -14.77 2.05
N SER A 130 -6.79 -15.41 2.49
CA SER A 130 -6.29 -16.62 1.81
C SER A 130 -7.16 -17.81 2.21
N SER A 131 -7.80 -18.49 1.25
CA SER A 131 -8.63 -19.67 1.51
C SER A 131 -7.88 -20.81 2.18
N ASP A 132 -6.58 -20.89 1.92
CA ASP A 132 -5.76 -22.04 2.30
C ASP A 132 -5.07 -21.84 3.66
N GLY A 133 -5.12 -20.60 4.19
CA GLY A 133 -4.42 -20.20 5.40
C GLY A 133 -2.88 -20.34 5.28
N PHE A 134 -2.18 -19.72 6.20
CA PHE A 134 -0.72 -19.73 6.27
C PHE A 134 -0.30 -20.76 7.31
N PRO A 135 0.53 -21.77 6.96
CA PRO A 135 1.07 -22.68 7.96
C PRO A 135 1.96 -21.89 8.91
N LEU A 136 1.59 -21.87 10.20
CA LEU A 136 2.25 -21.04 11.20
C LEU A 136 3.72 -21.41 11.42
N SER A 137 4.11 -22.66 11.19
CA SER A 137 5.49 -23.13 11.29
C SER A 137 6.47 -22.46 10.31
N SER A 138 5.97 -21.72 9.32
CA SER A 138 6.77 -21.10 8.25
C SER A 138 6.51 -19.60 8.11
N LEU A 139 6.00 -18.96 9.17
CA LEU A 139 5.48 -17.59 9.11
C LEU A 139 6.60 -16.54 9.08
N ASN A 140 7.22 -16.38 7.92
CA ASN A 140 8.00 -15.22 7.54
C ASN A 140 7.27 -14.51 6.41
N ILE A 141 6.52 -13.46 6.75
CA ILE A 141 5.66 -12.75 5.79
C ILE A 141 6.27 -11.41 5.43
N GLU A 142 6.26 -11.09 4.14
CA GLU A 142 6.61 -9.79 3.61
C GLU A 142 5.34 -9.06 3.16
N ILE A 143 5.22 -7.79 3.54
CA ILE A 143 4.23 -6.88 2.98
C ILE A 143 4.90 -6.08 1.88
N ARG A 144 4.30 -6.11 0.69
CA ARG A 144 4.80 -5.43 -0.49
C ARG A 144 3.78 -4.43 -1.00
N LEU A 145 4.25 -3.23 -1.35
CA LEU A 145 3.47 -2.17 -1.99
C LEU A 145 4.11 -1.84 -3.33
N GLY A 146 3.35 -1.95 -4.43
CA GLY A 146 3.89 -1.73 -5.77
C GLY A 146 5.00 -2.71 -6.15
N GLY A 147 5.03 -3.90 -5.53
CA GLY A 147 6.10 -4.88 -5.68
C GLY A 147 7.35 -4.64 -4.82
N VAL A 148 7.42 -3.52 -4.08
CA VAL A 148 8.53 -3.18 -3.18
C VAL A 148 8.21 -3.69 -1.77
N LYS A 149 9.15 -4.38 -1.13
CA LYS A 149 9.03 -4.77 0.28
C LYS A 149 9.02 -3.53 1.17
N VAL A 150 7.92 -3.35 1.90
CA VAL A 150 7.73 -2.21 2.82
C VAL A 150 7.78 -2.62 4.29
N GLN A 151 7.48 -3.88 4.59
CA GLN A 151 7.56 -4.43 5.94
C GLN A 151 7.76 -5.93 5.87
N GLN A 152 8.41 -6.48 6.88
CA GLN A 152 8.60 -7.92 7.05
C GLN A 152 8.28 -8.25 8.50
N PHE A 153 7.54 -9.33 8.72
CA PHE A 153 7.26 -9.85 10.04
C PHE A 153 7.91 -11.22 10.20
N ASN A 154 8.61 -11.38 11.32
CA ASN A 154 9.02 -12.68 11.82
C ASN A 154 8.00 -13.13 12.87
N ILE A 155 7.74 -14.44 12.93
CA ILE A 155 6.80 -15.05 13.88
C ILE A 155 7.12 -14.69 15.33
N ASP A 156 8.41 -14.58 15.66
CA ASP A 156 8.90 -14.28 17.01
C ASP A 156 8.56 -12.86 17.46
N ASP A 157 8.28 -11.96 16.51
CA ASP A 157 7.99 -10.54 16.77
C ASP A 157 6.48 -10.23 16.79
N LEU A 158 5.64 -11.23 16.54
CA LEU A 158 4.20 -11.05 16.41
C LEU A 158 3.51 -11.23 17.76
N TYR A 159 2.97 -10.14 18.30
CA TYR A 159 2.12 -10.16 19.47
C TYR A 159 0.64 -10.26 19.05
N ILE A 160 -0.05 -11.30 19.51
CA ILE A 160 -1.46 -11.55 19.22
C ILE A 160 -2.35 -11.00 20.31
N SER A 161 -3.41 -10.31 19.89
CA SER A 161 -4.53 -9.94 20.75
C SER A 161 -5.81 -10.56 20.20
N PHE A 162 -6.61 -11.17 21.07
CA PHE A 162 -7.86 -11.82 20.69
C PHE A 162 -8.99 -10.79 20.63
N ALA A 163 -9.81 -10.83 19.57
CA ALA A 163 -10.82 -9.80 19.33
C ALA A 163 -12.24 -10.18 19.81
N GLY A 164 -12.41 -11.31 20.51
CA GLY A 164 -13.72 -11.67 21.04
C GLY A 164 -14.64 -12.43 20.07
N LEU A 165 -14.16 -12.81 18.88
CA LEU A 165 -14.98 -13.38 17.82
C LEU A 165 -14.47 -14.77 17.44
N TYR A 166 -15.13 -15.79 17.99
CA TYR A 166 -14.87 -17.19 17.70
C TYR A 166 -15.84 -17.74 16.64
N ASP A 167 -15.29 -18.35 15.60
CA ASP A 167 -16.01 -19.08 14.58
C ASP A 167 -16.08 -20.56 14.97
N GLU A 168 -17.22 -20.98 15.53
CA GLU A 168 -17.47 -22.35 15.98
C GLU A 168 -17.43 -23.38 14.83
N GLU A 169 -17.85 -22.99 13.63
CA GLU A 169 -17.93 -23.89 12.47
C GLU A 169 -16.53 -24.27 12.00
N ASN A 170 -15.64 -23.27 11.89
CA ASN A 170 -14.28 -23.47 11.42
C ASN A 170 -13.26 -23.63 12.56
N ARG A 171 -13.69 -23.46 13.81
CA ARG A 171 -12.85 -23.43 15.02
C ARG A 171 -11.73 -22.40 14.94
N MET A 172 -12.05 -21.23 14.40
CA MET A 172 -11.09 -20.14 14.18
C MET A 172 -11.38 -18.97 15.13
N GLU A 173 -10.35 -18.39 15.71
CA GLU A 173 -10.47 -17.20 16.56
C GLU A 173 -9.96 -15.97 15.81
N TYR A 174 -10.69 -14.86 15.91
CA TYR A 174 -10.25 -13.60 15.34
C TYR A 174 -9.14 -12.99 16.19
N ILE A 175 -8.05 -12.61 15.53
CA ILE A 175 -6.88 -12.02 16.16
C ILE A 175 -6.45 -10.73 15.46
N HIS A 176 -5.84 -9.85 16.24
CA HIS A 176 -5.01 -8.77 15.72
C HIS A 176 -3.56 -9.02 16.09
N PHE A 177 -2.67 -8.81 15.13
CA PHE A 177 -1.25 -8.66 15.41
C PHE A 177 -0.92 -7.19 15.59
N ASN A 178 -0.43 -6.85 16.77
CA ASN A 178 0.06 -5.51 17.07
C ASN A 178 1.59 -5.54 17.09
N HIS A 179 2.21 -4.48 16.59
CA HIS A 179 3.60 -4.18 16.94
C HIS A 179 3.60 -3.50 18.32
N ASP A 180 3.37 -4.25 19.40
CA ASP A 180 3.23 -3.67 20.75
C ASP A 180 4.55 -3.15 21.36
N ILE A 181 5.68 -3.30 20.66
CA ILE A 181 6.93 -2.69 21.08
C ILE A 181 6.90 -1.20 20.70
N THR A 182 6.50 -0.36 21.64
CA THR A 182 6.63 1.10 21.52
C THR A 182 7.88 1.57 22.30
N PRO A 183 8.81 2.32 21.68
CA PRO A 183 8.86 2.64 20.26
C PRO A 183 9.35 1.41 19.47
N PRO A 184 8.84 1.19 18.25
CA PRO A 184 9.31 0.08 17.44
C PRO A 184 10.81 0.25 17.23
N PRO A 185 11.63 -0.76 17.54
CA PRO A 185 13.06 -0.66 17.29
C PRO A 185 13.23 -0.57 15.76
N ASN A 186 13.66 0.60 15.29
CA ASN A 186 13.96 0.91 13.88
C ASN A 186 12.77 0.92 12.92
N GLY A 187 11.85 1.87 13.07
CA GLY A 187 10.99 2.28 11.95
C GLY A 187 10.16 1.14 11.38
N SER A 188 9.40 0.47 12.27
CA SER A 188 8.29 -0.41 11.89
C SER A 188 7.60 0.18 10.67
N GLY A 189 7.54 -0.60 9.60
CA GLY A 189 7.04 -0.16 8.31
C GLY A 189 5.62 0.42 8.36
N PRO A 190 5.02 0.71 7.21
CA PRO A 190 3.75 1.43 7.16
C PRO A 190 2.57 0.65 7.75
N VAL A 191 2.69 -0.65 8.06
CA VAL A 191 1.64 -1.47 8.66
C VAL A 191 1.69 -1.36 10.18
N ALA A 192 0.63 -0.80 10.75
CA ALA A 192 0.42 -0.67 12.18
C ALA A 192 -0.20 -1.94 12.80
N GLN A 193 -1.06 -2.63 12.04
CA GLN A 193 -1.78 -3.81 12.52
C GLN A 193 -2.04 -4.80 11.39
N VAL A 194 -2.01 -6.10 11.70
CA VAL A 194 -2.47 -7.15 10.80
C VAL A 194 -3.71 -7.79 11.42
N HIS A 195 -4.80 -7.90 10.67
CA HIS A 195 -6.03 -8.56 11.09
C HIS A 195 -6.04 -9.98 10.53
N GLY A 196 -6.39 -10.96 11.36
CA GLY A 196 -6.40 -12.34 10.95
C GLY A 196 -7.34 -13.22 11.75
N ARG A 197 -7.37 -14.50 11.36
CA ARG A 197 -8.03 -15.58 12.09
C ARG A 197 -7.06 -16.73 12.25
N ILE A 198 -7.07 -17.41 13.40
CA ILE A 198 -6.16 -18.51 13.68
C ILE A 198 -6.92 -19.77 14.10
N GLY A 199 -6.50 -20.93 13.59
CA GLY A 199 -7.09 -22.21 13.94
C GLY A 199 -6.77 -23.33 12.93
N PRO A 200 -7.40 -24.50 13.03
CA PRO A 200 -8.42 -24.84 14.01
C PRO A 200 -7.84 -24.92 15.44
N LEU A 201 -8.53 -24.32 16.41
CA LEU A 201 -8.16 -24.36 17.83
C LEU A 201 -8.75 -25.60 18.53
N PRO A 202 -8.13 -26.12 19.61
CA PRO A 202 -8.65 -27.25 20.38
C PRO A 202 -10.09 -27.04 20.84
N LEU A 203 -10.87 -28.12 21.01
CA LEU A 203 -12.27 -28.01 21.39
C LEU A 203 -12.39 -27.36 22.78
N GLY A 204 -13.27 -26.36 22.90
CA GLY A 204 -13.50 -25.64 24.16
C GLY A 204 -12.57 -24.45 24.41
N TRP A 205 -11.68 -24.11 23.47
CA TRP A 205 -10.80 -22.94 23.56
C TRP A 205 -11.47 -21.60 23.30
N GLY A 206 -12.62 -21.57 22.62
CA GLY A 206 -13.33 -20.32 22.31
C GLY A 206 -13.45 -19.43 23.53
N LEU A 207 -12.73 -18.29 23.51
CA LEU A 207 -12.71 -17.18 24.48
C LEU A 207 -12.87 -17.46 25.98
N ARG A 208 -12.47 -18.63 26.47
CA ARG A 208 -12.70 -19.01 27.89
C ARG A 208 -11.47 -18.99 28.79
N ASN A 209 -10.25 -18.80 28.28
CA ASN A 209 -9.05 -19.08 29.08
C ASN A 209 -7.99 -17.98 29.21
N THR A 210 -8.00 -16.89 28.46
CA THR A 210 -7.05 -15.79 28.70
C THR A 210 -7.76 -14.72 29.52
N GLY A 211 -7.75 -14.88 30.84
CA GLY A 211 -8.23 -13.85 31.78
C GLY A 211 -7.41 -12.54 31.77
N ASP A 212 -6.49 -12.42 30.82
CA ASP A 212 -5.63 -11.27 30.59
C ASP A 212 -6.01 -10.65 29.24
N GLU A 213 -6.42 -9.38 29.27
CA GLU A 213 -6.52 -8.51 28.08
C GLU A 213 -5.13 -8.22 27.48
N ASP A 214 -4.07 -8.61 28.19
CA ASP A 214 -2.71 -8.61 27.73
C ASP A 214 -2.56 -9.81 26.78
N GLY A 215 -2.43 -9.52 25.49
CA GLY A 215 -2.15 -10.52 24.47
C GLY A 215 -0.92 -11.40 24.76
N MET A 216 -0.47 -12.18 23.78
CA MET A 216 0.72 -13.02 23.95
C MET A 216 1.56 -13.08 22.69
N VAL A 217 2.82 -13.48 22.80
CA VAL A 217 3.66 -13.72 21.62
C VAL A 217 3.09 -14.93 20.86
N LEU A 218 3.07 -14.86 19.53
CA LEU A 218 2.51 -15.90 18.66
C LEU A 218 3.21 -17.25 18.87
N THR A 219 4.50 -17.27 19.15
CA THR A 219 5.25 -18.50 19.46
C THR A 219 4.75 -19.20 20.71
N ASP A 220 4.48 -18.43 21.77
CA ASP A 220 3.98 -18.96 23.04
C ASP A 220 2.57 -19.52 22.88
N PHE A 221 1.75 -18.83 22.08
CA PHE A 221 0.43 -19.33 21.70
C PHE A 221 0.52 -20.66 20.93
N LEU A 222 1.46 -20.76 19.99
CA LEU A 222 1.65 -21.97 19.20
C LEU A 222 2.14 -23.15 20.03
N GLU A 223 3.03 -22.92 20.99
CA GLU A 223 3.46 -23.93 21.96
C GLU A 223 2.26 -24.44 22.77
N LEU A 224 1.47 -23.51 23.33
CA LEU A 224 0.28 -23.84 24.11
C LEU A 224 -0.75 -24.66 23.31
N VAL A 225 -1.01 -24.28 22.06
CA VAL A 225 -1.93 -25.02 21.18
C VAL A 225 -1.36 -26.38 20.76
N SER A 226 -0.04 -26.49 20.59
CA SER A 226 0.61 -27.74 20.18
C SER A 226 0.54 -28.82 21.26
N ASP A 227 0.69 -28.45 22.53
CA ASP A 227 0.63 -29.38 23.67
C ASP A 227 -0.78 -29.97 23.86
N GLU A 228 -1.82 -29.23 23.49
CA GLU A 228 -3.21 -29.66 23.62
C GLU A 228 -3.75 -30.38 22.37
N ASN A 229 -3.14 -30.15 21.20
CA ASN A 229 -3.58 -30.73 19.92
C ASN A 229 -2.99 -32.10 19.62
N ASN A 230 -3.57 -33.12 20.26
CA ASN A 230 -3.46 -34.52 19.87
C ASN A 230 -4.18 -34.77 18.52
N ASP A 231 -3.45 -34.69 17.40
CA ASP A 231 -3.88 -35.09 16.03
C ASP A 231 -4.70 -34.08 15.20
N LEU A 232 -4.77 -32.78 15.55
CA LEU A 232 -5.35 -31.79 14.63
C LEU A 232 -4.41 -31.46 13.46
N THR A 233 -5.02 -31.07 12.34
CA THR A 233 -4.33 -30.41 11.21
C THR A 233 -3.50 -29.22 11.69
N PRO A 234 -2.34 -28.94 11.05
CA PRO A 234 -1.50 -27.81 11.39
C PRO A 234 -2.31 -26.52 11.50
N GLN A 235 -2.06 -25.72 12.54
CA GLN A 235 -2.74 -24.46 12.71
C GLN A 235 -2.37 -23.53 11.55
N THR A 236 -3.40 -22.91 10.98
CA THR A 236 -3.29 -21.93 9.93
C THR A 236 -3.65 -20.54 10.45
N LEU A 237 -2.97 -19.56 9.91
CA LEU A 237 -3.32 -18.16 10.05
C LEU A 237 -3.99 -17.69 8.76
N VAL A 238 -5.18 -17.12 8.81
CA VAL A 238 -5.81 -16.46 7.66
C VAL A 238 -5.71 -14.97 7.86
N ILE A 239 -4.92 -14.27 7.05
CA ILE A 239 -4.86 -12.81 7.08
C ILE A 239 -6.05 -12.27 6.28
N ILE A 240 -6.84 -11.41 6.92
CA ILE A 240 -8.06 -10.82 6.36
C ILE A 240 -7.90 -9.32 6.11
N GLY A 241 -6.96 -8.65 6.77
CA GLY A 241 -6.77 -7.22 6.53
C GLY A 241 -5.47 -6.65 7.08
N LEU A 242 -5.15 -5.44 6.63
CA LEU A 242 -4.01 -4.66 7.09
C LEU A 242 -4.48 -3.26 7.48
N VAL A 243 -3.97 -2.76 8.60
CA VAL A 243 -4.12 -1.36 9.00
C VAL A 243 -2.78 -0.67 8.80
N PHE A 244 -2.79 0.38 7.97
CA PHE A 244 -1.62 1.19 7.67
C PHE A 244 -1.67 2.52 8.41
N ASP A 245 -0.51 3.00 8.86
CA ASP A 245 -0.35 4.41 9.27
C ASP A 245 -0.34 5.30 8.02
N GLU A 246 -1.27 6.26 7.97
CA GLU A 246 -1.48 7.13 6.81
C GLU A 246 -0.25 7.99 6.51
N LYS A 247 0.49 8.43 7.54
CA LYS A 247 1.66 9.30 7.36
C LYS A 247 2.83 8.52 6.78
N ALA A 248 3.08 7.32 7.32
CA ALA A 248 4.15 6.43 6.85
C ALA A 248 3.90 5.99 5.40
N ILE A 249 2.68 5.60 5.07
CA ILE A 249 2.35 5.14 3.72
C ILE A 249 2.36 6.27 2.70
N SER A 250 1.93 7.48 3.07
CA SER A 250 2.00 8.65 2.19
C SER A 250 3.44 8.97 1.79
N GLY A 251 4.39 8.86 2.73
CA GLY A 251 5.81 8.98 2.45
C GLY A 251 6.30 7.95 1.43
N ILE A 252 5.97 6.66 1.61
CA ILE A 252 6.36 5.59 0.69
C ILE A 252 5.72 5.79 -0.68
N MET A 253 4.43 6.12 -0.72
CA MET A 253 3.71 6.38 -1.95
C MET A 253 4.37 7.51 -2.75
N SER A 254 4.84 8.57 -2.10
CA SER A 254 5.56 9.66 -2.77
C SER A 254 6.84 9.19 -3.48
N LEU A 255 7.52 8.16 -2.96
CA LEU A 255 8.75 7.61 -3.54
C LEU A 255 8.48 6.67 -4.71
N VAL A 256 7.41 5.88 -4.66
CA VAL A 256 7.02 5.01 -5.79
C VAL A 256 6.62 5.84 -7.02
N ASN A 257 6.21 7.10 -6.82
CA ASN A 257 5.91 8.07 -7.88
C ASN A 257 7.13 8.47 -8.74
N ILE A 258 8.35 8.38 -8.19
CA ILE A 258 9.56 8.93 -8.82
C ILE A 258 10.16 7.95 -9.86
N ARG A 259 9.93 6.64 -9.69
CA ARG A 259 10.53 5.61 -10.57
C ARG A 259 9.88 5.47 -11.95
N ASP A 260 8.71 6.07 -12.16
CA ASP A 260 8.02 6.04 -13.47
C ASP A 260 8.41 7.21 -14.39
N MET A 261 9.35 8.08 -13.97
CA MET A 261 9.77 9.27 -14.71
C MET A 261 11.21 9.21 -15.28
N THR A 262 11.89 8.07 -15.18
CA THR A 262 13.25 7.85 -15.73
C THR A 262 13.27 6.68 -16.68
#